data_AF-A0A1H2ZTT1-F1
#
_entry.id   AF-A0A1H2ZTT1-F1
#
_cell.length_a   1.000
_cell.length_b   1.000
_cell.length_c   1.000
_cell.angle_alpha   90.00
_cell.angle_beta   90.00
_cell.angle_gamma   90.00
#
_symmetry.space_group_name_H-M   'P 1'
#
loop_
_entity.id
_entity.type
_entity.pdbx_description
1 polymer ?
#
loop_
_entity_poly.entity_id
_entity_poly.type
_entity_poly.pdbx_seq_one_letter_code
_entity_poly.pdbx_strand_id
1 'polypeptide(L)'
;MLNNRFLWIIVATLMSIFATWVLSDGSIIRWINALFMTGLISLVIAAAYFVINGGFFNNFAKGFSKIFTLMSNNALRSIVKDHEFDDSPDGEDSKVERKAWATQLIISLTFILGLVDIALSFLLLYFI
;
A
#
# COMPACT_ATOMS: atom_id res chain seq x y z
N MET A 1 -0.80 22.55 4.04
CA MET A 1 -1.32 21.52 3.09
C MET A 1 -1.71 20.18 3.75
N LEU A 2 -1.32 19.89 5.00
CA LEU A 2 -1.70 18.64 5.71
C LEU A 2 -3.19 18.53 6.08
N ASN A 3 -3.86 19.65 6.38
CA ASN A 3 -5.24 19.64 6.89
C ASN A 3 -6.28 19.08 5.88
N ASN A 4 -6.03 19.26 4.58
CA ASN A 4 -6.96 18.81 3.55
C ASN A 4 -6.90 17.28 3.38
N ARG A 5 -5.72 16.66 3.54
CA ARG A 5 -5.50 15.22 3.28
C ARG A 5 -6.21 14.33 4.31
N PHE A 6 -6.14 14.71 5.59
CA PHE A 6 -6.86 13.98 6.65
C PHE A 6 -8.38 14.08 6.51
N LEU A 7 -8.89 15.24 6.07
CA LEU A 7 -10.31 15.39 5.77
C LEU A 7 -10.76 14.42 4.67
N TRP A 8 -10.01 14.28 3.58
CA TRP A 8 -10.34 13.32 2.52
C TRP A 8 -10.35 11.87 3.00
N ILE A 9 -9.41 11.49 3.88
CA ILE A 9 -9.41 10.15 4.48
C ILE A 9 -10.67 9.93 5.32
N ILE A 10 -10.99 10.87 6.20
CA ILE A 10 -12.18 10.78 7.07
C ILE A 10 -13.47 10.70 6.22
N VAL A 11 -13.58 11.54 5.19
CA VAL A 11 -14.74 11.54 4.29
C VAL A 11 -14.85 10.22 3.54
N ALA A 12 -13.73 9.69 3.01
CA ALA A 12 -13.73 8.39 2.31
C ALA A 12 -14.11 7.23 3.23
N THR A 13 -13.61 7.21 4.46
CA THR A 13 -13.94 6.19 5.47
C THR A 13 -15.42 6.27 5.86
N LEU A 14 -15.94 7.47 6.15
CA LEU A 14 -17.37 7.66 6.46
C LEU A 14 -18.26 7.22 5.28
N MET A 15 -17.84 7.51 4.05
CA MET A 15 -18.54 7.09 2.85
C MET A 15 -18.53 5.56 2.67
N SER A 16 -17.41 4.89 2.98
CA SER A 16 -17.31 3.41 2.98
C SER A 16 -18.26 2.79 4.00
N ILE A 17 -18.26 3.31 5.23
CA ILE A 17 -19.13 2.82 6.31
C ILE A 17 -20.62 3.03 5.95
N PHE A 18 -20.96 4.19 5.39
CA PHE A 18 -22.33 4.46 4.95
C PHE A 18 -22.74 3.56 3.77
N ALA A 19 -21.87 3.37 2.78
CA ALA A 19 -22.15 2.49 1.64
C ALA A 19 -22.37 1.04 2.08
N THR A 20 -21.51 0.51 2.96
CA THR A 20 -21.67 -0.85 3.50
C THR A 20 -22.93 -0.99 4.34
N TRP A 21 -23.33 0.05 5.08
CA TRP A 21 -24.60 0.06 5.82
C TRP A 21 -25.81 -0.02 4.89
N VAL A 22 -25.86 0.82 3.85
CA VAL A 22 -26.94 0.80 2.85
C VAL A 22 -27.03 -0.55 2.14
N LEU A 23 -25.89 -1.15 1.79
CA LEU A 23 -25.83 -2.48 1.15
C LEU A 23 -26.27 -3.63 2.06
N SER A 24 -26.22 -3.44 3.38
CA SER A 24 -26.54 -4.49 4.35
C SER A 24 -28.04 -4.69 4.60
N ASP A 25 -28.89 -3.78 4.07
CA ASP A 25 -30.35 -3.81 4.20
C ASP A 25 -30.81 -3.94 5.67
N GLY A 26 -30.12 -3.25 6.58
CA GLY A 26 -30.42 -3.21 8.01
C GLY A 26 -30.02 -4.46 8.81
N SER A 27 -29.45 -5.49 8.18
CA SER A 27 -28.93 -6.66 8.89
C SER A 27 -27.53 -6.41 9.43
N ILE A 28 -27.39 -6.39 10.77
CA ILE A 28 -26.11 -6.13 11.44
C ILE A 28 -25.05 -7.17 11.04
N ILE A 29 -25.41 -8.45 10.92
CA ILE A 29 -24.49 -9.52 10.52
C ILE A 29 -24.01 -9.33 9.08
N ARG A 30 -24.90 -8.93 8.16
CA ARG A 30 -24.50 -8.61 6.78
C ARG A 30 -23.61 -7.37 6.73
N TRP A 31 -23.88 -6.38 7.58
CA TRP A 31 -23.07 -5.18 7.66
C TRP A 31 -21.65 -5.47 8.13
N ILE A 32 -21.50 -6.28 9.20
CA ILE A 32 -20.20 -6.75 9.69
C ILE A 32 -19.42 -7.45 8.56
N ASN A 33 -20.07 -8.39 7.86
CA ASN A 33 -19.43 -9.08 6.74
C ASN A 33 -19.06 -8.14 5.59
N ALA A 34 -19.90 -7.15 5.29
CA ALA A 34 -19.61 -6.15 4.26
C ALA A 34 -18.42 -5.26 4.65
N LEU A 35 -18.36 -4.78 5.89
CA LEU A 35 -17.21 -4.03 6.42
C LEU A 35 -15.92 -4.87 6.36
N PHE A 36 -15.98 -6.12 6.81
CA PHE A 36 -14.83 -7.01 6.78
C PHE A 36 -14.31 -7.24 5.36
N MET A 37 -15.20 -7.57 4.42
CA MET A 37 -14.84 -7.83 3.02
C MET A 37 -14.29 -6.58 2.34
N THR A 38 -14.95 -5.42 2.50
CA THR A 38 -14.47 -4.15 1.93
C THR A 38 -13.11 -3.78 2.52
N GLY A 39 -12.91 -3.95 3.82
CA GLY A 39 -11.65 -3.69 4.47
C GLY A 39 -10.52 -4.60 3.99
N LEU A 40 -10.80 -5.89 3.82
CA LEU A 40 -9.85 -6.87 3.30
C LEU A 40 -9.46 -6.54 1.86
N ILE A 41 -10.42 -6.23 0.99
CA ILE A 41 -10.16 -5.80 -0.40
C ILE A 41 -9.27 -4.55 -0.41
N SER A 42 -9.58 -3.56 0.42
CA SER A 42 -8.79 -2.33 0.52
C SER A 42 -7.35 -2.59 0.96
N LEU A 43 -7.14 -3.49 1.93
CA LEU A 43 -5.80 -3.89 2.35
C LEU A 43 -5.03 -4.65 1.27
N VAL A 44 -5.70 -5.53 0.52
CA VAL A 44 -5.08 -6.25 -0.61
C VAL A 44 -4.64 -5.27 -1.69
N ILE A 45 -5.48 -4.28 -2.01
CA ILE A 45 -5.13 -3.21 -2.96
C ILE A 45 -3.94 -2.42 -2.44
N ALA A 46 -3.95 -2.00 -1.17
CA ALA A 46 -2.85 -1.26 -0.56
C ALA A 46 -1.53 -2.06 -0.64
N ALA A 47 -1.57 -3.36 -0.31
CA ALA A 47 -0.42 -4.25 -0.38
C ALA A 47 0.09 -4.41 -1.82
N ALA A 48 -0.82 -4.60 -2.80
CA ALA A 48 -0.44 -4.71 -4.21
C ALA A 48 0.23 -3.42 -4.71
N TYR A 49 -0.35 -2.25 -4.42
CA TYR A 49 0.25 -0.96 -4.78
C TYR A 49 1.60 -0.73 -4.09
N PHE A 50 1.74 -1.17 -2.83
CA PHE A 50 3.00 -1.10 -2.11
C PHE A 50 4.08 -1.97 -2.74
N VAL A 51 3.75 -3.20 -3.16
CA VAL A 51 4.70 -4.10 -3.84
C VAL A 51 5.13 -3.55 -5.20
N ILE A 52 4.18 -3.03 -5.98
CA ILE A 52 4.42 -2.52 -7.33
C ILE A 52 5.21 -1.20 -7.29
N ASN A 53 4.82 -0.24 -6.45
CA ASN A 53 5.41 1.12 -6.46
C ASN A 53 6.49 1.33 -5.40
N GLY A 54 6.48 0.58 -4.31
CA GLY A 54 7.49 0.69 -3.24
C GLY A 54 8.83 0.07 -3.62
N GLY A 55 8.95 -0.49 -4.82
CA GLY A 55 10.17 -1.14 -5.28
C GLY A 55 10.53 -2.33 -4.38
N PHE A 56 9.55 -3.04 -3.80
CA PHE A 56 9.81 -4.21 -2.97
C PHE A 56 10.70 -5.20 -3.71
N PHE A 57 10.41 -5.46 -4.99
CA PHE A 57 11.26 -6.29 -5.84
C PHE A 57 12.64 -5.69 -6.12
N ASN A 58 12.77 -4.36 -6.24
CA ASN A 58 14.08 -3.71 -6.43
C ASN A 58 14.93 -3.80 -5.15
N ASN A 59 14.34 -3.55 -3.98
CA ASN A 59 14.99 -3.67 -2.69
C ASN A 59 15.30 -5.14 -2.33
N PHE A 60 14.39 -6.05 -2.66
CA PHE A 60 14.59 -7.50 -2.52
C PHE A 60 15.70 -8.00 -3.44
N ALA A 61 15.73 -7.59 -4.72
CA ALA A 61 16.80 -7.92 -5.65
C ALA A 61 18.15 -7.35 -5.21
N LYS A 62 18.20 -6.12 -4.69
CA LYS A 62 19.41 -5.54 -4.10
C LYS A 62 19.88 -6.29 -2.86
N GLY A 63 18.98 -6.68 -1.97
CA GLY A 63 19.30 -7.49 -0.79
C GLY A 63 19.79 -8.89 -1.16
N PHE A 64 19.12 -9.54 -2.10
CA PHE A 64 19.47 -10.87 -2.59
C PHE A 64 20.78 -10.87 -3.37
N SER A 65 21.00 -9.88 -4.24
CA SER A 65 22.29 -9.64 -4.91
C SER A 65 23.41 -9.44 -3.89
N LYS A 66 23.19 -8.62 -2.85
CA LYS A 66 24.20 -8.38 -1.81
C LYS A 66 24.55 -9.66 -1.04
N ILE A 67 23.56 -10.51 -0.73
CA ILE A 67 23.79 -11.82 -0.08
C ILE A 67 24.52 -12.77 -1.04
N PHE A 68 24.14 -12.79 -2.32
CA PHE A 68 24.78 -13.64 -3.32
C PHE A 68 26.22 -13.21 -3.59
N THR A 69 26.53 -11.91 -3.62
CA THR A 69 27.89 -11.38 -3.72
C THR A 69 28.72 -11.71 -2.47
N LEU A 70 28.12 -11.66 -1.28
CA LEU A 70 28.78 -12.03 -0.02
C LEU A 70 29.06 -13.55 0.05
N MET A 71 28.19 -14.37 -0.56
CA MET A 71 28.36 -15.83 -0.68
C MET A 71 29.32 -16.20 -1.83
N SER A 72 29.38 -15.39 -2.89
CA SER A 72 30.25 -15.53 -4.08
C SER A 72 31.63 -14.88 -3.92
N ASN A 73 32.06 -14.64 -2.67
CA ASN A 73 33.31 -13.93 -2.36
C ASN A 73 34.60 -14.73 -2.66
N ASN A 74 34.52 -15.77 -3.51
CA ASN A 74 35.67 -16.51 -4.02
C ASN A 74 35.86 -16.43 -5.54
N ALA A 75 35.03 -15.71 -6.33
CA ALA A 75 35.16 -15.78 -7.79
C ALA A 75 35.08 -14.48 -8.61
N LEU A 76 34.55 -13.35 -8.13
CA LEU A 76 34.16 -12.29 -9.07
C LEU A 76 34.43 -10.84 -8.63
N ARG A 77 35.58 -10.58 -8.01
CA ARG A 77 35.98 -9.22 -7.61
C ARG A 77 36.41 -8.30 -8.78
N SER A 78 36.38 -8.77 -10.03
CA SER A 78 36.89 -8.01 -11.18
C SER A 78 35.87 -7.69 -12.29
N ILE A 79 34.63 -8.20 -12.27
CA ILE A 79 33.69 -8.04 -13.41
C ILE A 79 32.54 -7.07 -13.12
N VAL A 80 32.23 -6.76 -11.85
CA VAL A 80 31.03 -5.95 -11.49
C VAL A 80 31.31 -4.44 -11.49
N LYS A 81 32.54 -4.00 -11.76
CA LYS A 81 32.86 -2.56 -11.76
C LYS A 81 32.40 -1.81 -13.02
N ASP A 82 31.98 -2.54 -14.07
CA ASP A 82 31.56 -1.96 -15.36
C ASP A 82 30.04 -2.01 -15.61
N HIS A 83 29.26 -2.43 -14.61
CA HIS A 83 27.80 -2.32 -14.62
C HIS A 83 27.31 -1.49 -13.44
N GLU A 84 27.95 -0.32 -13.24
CA GLU A 84 27.19 0.85 -12.80
C GLU A 84 26.09 1.06 -13.84
N PHE A 85 24.90 0.57 -13.50
CA PHE A 85 23.64 1.07 -14.04
C PHE A 85 23.61 2.58 -13.77
N ASP A 86 24.19 3.34 -14.70
CA ASP A 86 23.88 4.74 -14.93
C ASP A 86 22.46 4.82 -15.52
N ASP A 87 21.49 4.50 -14.67
CA ASP A 87 20.12 5.01 -14.83
C ASP A 87 20.03 6.23 -13.92
N SER A 88 20.72 7.31 -14.29
CA SER A 88 20.31 8.66 -13.93
C SER A 88 19.25 9.11 -14.93
N PRO A 89 17.94 9.07 -14.63
CA PRO A 89 16.97 9.81 -15.43
C PRO A 89 17.01 11.28 -14.99
N ASP A 90 18.10 11.98 -15.31
CA ASP A 90 18.09 13.45 -15.35
C ASP A 90 17.21 13.86 -16.55
N GLY A 91 15.95 14.22 -16.29
CA GLY A 91 15.11 14.80 -17.35
C GLY A 91 13.59 14.84 -17.17
N GLU A 92 12.98 14.23 -16.13
CA GLU A 92 11.50 14.20 -15.99
C GLU A 92 10.96 14.45 -14.57
N ASP A 93 11.73 15.14 -13.73
CA ASP A 93 11.55 15.19 -12.27
C ASP A 93 10.17 15.67 -11.77
N SER A 94 9.52 16.60 -12.47
CA SER A 94 8.25 17.16 -11.97
C SER A 94 7.03 16.24 -12.11
N LYS A 95 7.04 15.28 -13.04
CA LYS A 95 5.91 14.35 -13.26
C LYS A 95 6.08 13.02 -12.52
N VAL A 96 7.32 12.54 -12.38
CA VAL A 96 7.65 11.31 -11.67
C VAL A 96 7.49 11.50 -10.16
N GLU A 97 8.00 12.59 -9.59
CA GLU A 97 7.71 12.96 -8.21
C GLU A 97 6.21 13.15 -8.00
N ARG A 98 5.52 13.75 -9.00
CA ARG A 98 4.07 13.96 -8.90
C ARG A 98 3.27 12.66 -8.84
N LYS A 99 3.68 11.65 -9.59
CA LYS A 99 3.08 10.32 -9.52
C LYS A 99 3.41 9.66 -8.20
N ALA A 100 4.66 9.71 -7.74
CA ALA A 100 5.08 9.07 -6.48
C ALA A 100 4.27 9.53 -5.26
N TRP A 101 4.02 10.83 -5.09
CA TRP A 101 3.20 11.31 -3.95
C TRP A 101 1.73 10.90 -4.05
N ALA A 102 1.16 10.91 -5.27
CA ALA A 102 -0.23 10.50 -5.47
C ALA A 102 -0.40 9.01 -5.15
N THR A 103 0.53 8.16 -5.59
CA THR A 103 0.49 6.72 -5.30
C THR A 103 0.70 6.44 -3.81
N GLN A 104 1.59 7.17 -3.15
CA GLN A 104 1.80 7.02 -1.71
C GLN A 104 0.58 7.45 -0.89
N LEU A 105 -0.14 8.50 -1.32
CA LEU A 105 -1.41 8.88 -0.71
C LEU A 105 -2.49 7.81 -0.89
N ILE A 106 -2.59 7.21 -2.08
CA ILE A 106 -3.57 6.13 -2.34
C ILE A 106 -3.28 4.92 -1.46
N ILE A 107 -2.00 4.54 -1.30
CA ILE A 107 -1.59 3.44 -0.41
C ILE A 107 -1.97 3.75 1.04
N SER A 108 -1.64 4.94 1.55
CA SER A 108 -1.99 5.31 2.93
C SER A 108 -3.51 5.36 3.13
N LEU A 109 -4.26 5.86 2.15
CA LEU A 109 -5.71 5.99 2.24
C LEU A 109 -6.40 4.61 2.24
N THR A 110 -6.04 3.74 1.31
CA THR A 110 -6.57 2.36 1.23
C THR A 110 -6.16 1.51 2.43
N PHE A 111 -4.94 1.69 2.94
CA PHE A 111 -4.48 1.01 4.14
C PHE A 111 -5.28 1.43 5.39
N ILE A 112 -5.38 2.73 5.65
CA ILE A 112 -6.11 3.26 6.82
C ILE A 112 -7.59 2.87 6.75
N LEU A 113 -8.21 3.02 5.58
CA LEU A 113 -9.61 2.66 5.37
C LEU A 113 -9.83 1.17 5.64
N GLY A 114 -8.97 0.30 5.10
CA GLY A 114 -9.07 -1.13 5.32
C GLY A 114 -8.89 -1.53 6.79
N LEU A 115 -7.97 -0.88 7.49
CA LEU A 115 -7.71 -1.13 8.91
C LEU A 115 -8.88 -0.69 9.79
N VAL A 116 -9.49 0.47 9.48
CA VAL A 116 -10.68 0.96 10.20
C VAL A 116 -11.88 0.05 9.96
N ASP A 117 -12.15 -0.35 8.72
CA ASP A 117 -13.30 -1.19 8.39
C ASP A 117 -13.19 -2.58 9.06
N ILE A 118 -11.98 -3.17 9.08
CA ILE A 118 -11.73 -4.44 9.78
C ILE A 118 -11.84 -4.27 11.31
N ALA A 119 -11.23 -3.23 11.88
CA ALA A 119 -11.31 -2.98 13.32
C ALA A 119 -12.76 -2.76 13.78
N LEU A 120 -13.53 -2.00 12.99
CA LEU A 120 -14.95 -1.76 13.25
C LEU A 120 -15.76 -3.06 13.13
N SER A 121 -15.48 -3.90 12.13
CA SER A 121 -16.09 -5.22 11.98
C SER A 121 -15.86 -6.10 13.22
N PHE A 122 -14.62 -6.20 13.72
CA PHE A 122 -14.32 -6.98 14.92
C PHE A 122 -14.96 -6.40 16.18
N LEU A 123 -14.99 -5.07 16.30
CA LEU A 123 -15.64 -4.38 17.41
C LEU A 123 -17.15 -4.67 17.42
N LEU A 124 -17.83 -4.53 16.27
CA LEU A 124 -19.25 -4.85 16.14
C LEU A 124 -19.55 -6.32 16.45
N LEU A 125 -18.67 -7.23 16.03
CA LEU A 125 -18.80 -8.66 16.32
C LEU A 125 -18.63 -8.98 17.81
N TYR A 126 -17.83 -8.20 18.55
CA TYR A 126 -17.67 -8.37 19.99
C TYR A 126 -18.92 -7.96 20.79
N PHE A 127 -19.68 -6.98 20.28
CA PHE A 127 -20.88 -6.46 20.95
C PHE A 127 -22.18 -7.17 20.58
N ILE A 128 -22.11 -8.17 19.69
CA ILE A 128 -23.25 -9.01 19.25
C ILE A 128 -23.21 -10.37 19.95
#